data_AF-A0A8S1PWR3-F1
#
_entry.id   AF-A0A8S1PWR3-F1
#
_cell.length_a   1.000
_cell.length_b   1.000
_cell.length_c   1.000
_cell.angle_alpha   90.00
_cell.angle_beta   90.00
_cell.angle_gamma   90.00
#
_symmetry.space_group_name_H-M   'P 1'
#
loop_
_entity.id
_entity.type
_entity.pdbx_description
1 polymer ?
#
loop_
_entity_poly.entity_id
_entity_poly.type
_entity_poly.pdbx_seq_one_letter_code
_entity_poly.pdbx_strand_id
1 'polypeptide(L)'
;MIKLKQRYINTQILFLNQLLQLVGHYLQQQENFWVKLKLLVIIHIIISSQVARSDFSRMIINTKLNINIQANNETDNLIAQLCQSYYCYIYKLASQTTLLNEDFGKPQDDLMIYFALSNQCYIGINMQRLLETIINQQVPNDIIAQLVKFTYFDIQDIYIFILKDVKYLIEKNPNLISNKQQLLELYKECQSLQAKMLIFYKFNRIFPHFNQIMPPHSIQIKYSVLNSVIEDKKIQAVPRSNPHEIREPLSVKNSQAKFHDYPRPFSPKQKQ
;
A
#
# COMPACT_ATOMS: atom_id res chain seq x y z
N MET A 1 6.34 -27.59 -23.13
CA MET A 1 6.44 -26.57 -22.06
C MET A 1 5.45 -25.41 -22.24
N ILE A 2 5.38 -24.77 -23.41
CA ILE A 2 4.49 -23.61 -23.68
C ILE A 2 2.99 -23.95 -23.46
N LYS A 3 2.50 -25.08 -23.99
CA LYS A 3 1.09 -25.51 -23.81
C LYS A 3 0.71 -25.80 -22.35
N LEU A 4 1.64 -26.30 -21.53
CA LEU A 4 1.45 -26.56 -20.11
C LEU A 4 1.38 -25.24 -19.32
N LYS A 5 2.27 -24.29 -19.63
CA LYS A 5 2.25 -22.94 -19.05
C LYS A 5 0.93 -22.22 -19.37
N GLN A 6 0.47 -22.30 -20.62
CA GLN A 6 -0.80 -21.71 -21.05
C GLN A 6 -2.00 -22.34 -20.33
N ARG A 7 -2.03 -23.68 -20.22
CA ARG A 7 -3.10 -24.39 -19.49
C ARG A 7 -3.14 -24.01 -18.01
N TYR A 8 -1.97 -23.91 -17.37
CA TYR A 8 -1.85 -23.48 -15.98
C TYR A 8 -2.40 -22.07 -15.76
N ILE A 9 -1.99 -21.10 -16.59
CA ILE A 9 -2.49 -19.72 -16.53
C ILE A 9 -4.02 -19.67 -16.69
N ASN A 10 -4.56 -20.41 -17.66
CA ASN A 10 -6.01 -20.44 -17.89
C ASN A 10 -6.78 -21.04 -16.70
N THR A 11 -6.27 -22.12 -16.09
CA THR A 11 -6.88 -22.72 -14.91
C THR A 11 -6.81 -21.80 -13.69
N GLN A 12 -5.68 -21.10 -13.50
CA GLN A 12 -5.51 -20.11 -12.44
C GLN A 12 -6.54 -18.98 -12.58
N ILE A 13 -6.65 -18.38 -13.78
CA ILE A 13 -7.62 -17.29 -14.04
C ILE A 13 -9.06 -17.78 -13.79
N LEU A 14 -9.40 -19.00 -14.20
CA LEU A 14 -10.73 -19.57 -13.98
C LEU A 14 -11.02 -19.77 -12.48
N PHE A 15 -10.06 -20.30 -11.72
CA PHE A 15 -10.16 -20.42 -10.27
C PHE A 15 -10.36 -19.06 -9.59
N LEU A 16 -9.55 -18.05 -9.95
CA LEU A 16 -9.65 -16.71 -9.37
C LEU A 16 -11.00 -16.04 -9.69
N ASN A 17 -11.56 -16.26 -10.88
CA ASN A 17 -12.88 -15.76 -11.24
C ASN A 17 -13.98 -16.40 -10.40
N GLN A 18 -13.96 -17.73 -10.27
CA GLN A 18 -14.92 -18.46 -9.44
C GLN A 18 -14.85 -18.03 -7.98
N LEU A 19 -13.63 -17.86 -7.46
CA LEU A 19 -13.42 -17.37 -6.10
C LEU A 19 -14.00 -15.96 -5.93
N LEU A 20 -13.73 -15.05 -6.87
CA LEU A 20 -14.22 -13.67 -6.80
C LEU A 20 -15.75 -13.60 -6.81
N GLN A 21 -16.40 -14.43 -7.64
CA GLN A 21 -17.87 -14.54 -7.66
C GLN A 21 -18.41 -15.04 -6.32
N LEU A 22 -17.80 -16.09 -5.76
CA LEU A 22 -18.19 -16.66 -4.46
C LEU A 22 -18.04 -15.61 -3.35
N VAL A 23 -16.89 -14.96 -3.28
CA VAL A 23 -16.61 -13.89 -2.32
C VAL A 23 -17.63 -12.76 -2.46
N GLY A 24 -17.87 -12.28 -3.69
CA GLY A 24 -18.84 -11.23 -3.95
C GLY A 24 -20.23 -11.58 -3.45
N HIS A 25 -20.68 -12.82 -3.66
CA HIS A 25 -21.96 -13.28 -3.14
C HIS A 25 -22.03 -13.20 -1.59
N TYR A 26 -21.05 -13.77 -0.89
CA TYR A 26 -21.05 -13.79 0.58
C TYR A 26 -20.84 -12.40 1.21
N LEU A 27 -20.08 -11.51 0.57
CA LEU A 27 -19.91 -10.14 1.07
C LEU A 27 -21.21 -9.33 1.03
N GLN A 28 -22.14 -9.68 0.14
CA GLN A 28 -23.44 -9.02 -0.01
C GLN A 28 -24.54 -9.59 0.88
N GLN A 29 -24.41 -10.84 1.36
CA GLN A 29 -25.37 -11.46 2.28
C GLN A 29 -25.55 -10.61 3.54
N GLN A 30 -26.80 -10.49 4.00
CA GLN A 30 -27.10 -9.85 5.28
C GLN A 30 -26.57 -10.73 6.42
N GLU A 31 -26.02 -10.08 7.45
CA GLU A 31 -25.64 -10.68 8.75
C GLU A 31 -24.87 -12.01 8.67
N ASN A 32 -23.54 -11.93 8.53
CA ASN A 32 -22.58 -12.99 8.92
C ASN A 32 -21.15 -12.44 8.91
N PHE A 33 -20.83 -11.51 9.81
CA PHE A 33 -19.57 -10.76 9.75
C PHE A 33 -18.33 -11.64 9.91
N TRP A 34 -18.41 -12.74 10.66
CA TRP A 34 -17.30 -13.68 10.78
C TRP A 34 -16.98 -14.40 9.47
N VAL A 35 -18.00 -14.79 8.70
CA VAL A 35 -17.77 -15.36 7.35
C VAL A 35 -17.17 -14.32 6.42
N LYS A 36 -17.65 -13.08 6.46
CA LYS A 36 -17.07 -11.97 5.69
C LYS A 36 -15.60 -11.76 6.04
N LEU A 37 -15.26 -11.74 7.34
CA LEU A 37 -13.89 -11.60 7.81
C LEU A 37 -12.99 -12.74 7.32
N LYS A 38 -13.45 -14.00 7.37
CA LYS A 38 -12.72 -15.15 6.82
C LYS A 38 -12.42 -14.99 5.34
N LEU A 39 -13.42 -14.59 4.56
CA LEU A 39 -13.26 -14.38 3.11
C LEU A 39 -12.28 -13.24 2.81
N LEU A 40 -12.35 -12.14 3.57
CA LEU A 40 -11.38 -11.05 3.47
C LEU A 40 -9.95 -11.53 3.80
N VAL A 41 -9.76 -12.38 4.82
CA VAL A 41 -8.45 -12.98 5.10
C VAL A 41 -7.96 -13.85 3.93
N ILE A 42 -8.83 -14.64 3.31
CA ILE A 42 -8.48 -15.44 2.12
C ILE A 42 -8.05 -14.53 0.97
N ILE A 43 -8.78 -13.43 0.72
CA ILE A 43 -8.40 -12.44 -0.28
C ILE A 43 -7.01 -11.88 0.02
N HIS A 44 -6.77 -11.47 1.27
CA HIS A 44 -5.48 -10.92 1.71
C HIS A 44 -4.34 -11.90 1.42
N ILE A 45 -4.50 -13.18 1.77
CA ILE A 45 -3.50 -14.23 1.48
C ILE A 45 -3.15 -14.29 -0.01
N ILE A 46 -4.16 -14.22 -0.88
CA ILE A 46 -3.96 -14.34 -2.33
C ILE A 46 -3.28 -13.10 -2.89
N ILE A 47 -3.69 -11.89 -2.48
CA ILE A 47 -3.04 -10.65 -2.94
C ILE A 47 -1.64 -10.46 -2.31
N SER A 48 -1.36 -11.07 -1.15
CA SER A 48 0.00 -11.11 -0.60
C SER A 48 0.87 -12.22 -1.25
N SER A 49 0.30 -13.12 -2.07
CA SER A 49 1.07 -14.16 -2.77
C SER A 49 1.93 -13.59 -3.91
N GLN A 50 2.94 -14.33 -4.40
CA GLN A 50 3.70 -13.93 -5.59
C GLN A 50 3.06 -14.40 -6.90
N VAL A 51 2.13 -15.35 -6.85
CA VAL A 51 1.62 -16.07 -8.03
C VAL A 51 0.39 -15.40 -8.63
N ALA A 52 -0.53 -14.92 -7.79
CA ALA A 52 -1.83 -14.42 -8.22
C ALA A 52 -2.07 -12.94 -7.88
N ARG A 53 -1.12 -12.28 -7.22
CA ARG A 53 -1.28 -10.91 -6.70
C ARG A 53 -1.76 -9.92 -7.74
N SER A 54 -1.01 -9.74 -8.84
CA SER A 54 -1.34 -8.73 -9.85
C SER A 54 -2.69 -9.01 -10.51
N ASP A 55 -2.93 -10.26 -10.90
CA ASP A 55 -4.14 -10.64 -11.62
C ASP A 55 -5.37 -10.51 -10.71
N PHE A 56 -5.29 -11.02 -9.48
CA PHE A 56 -6.41 -10.98 -8.55
C PHE A 56 -6.70 -9.57 -8.06
N SER A 57 -5.66 -8.75 -7.80
CA SER A 57 -5.84 -7.32 -7.48
C SER A 57 -6.56 -6.58 -8.62
N ARG A 58 -6.15 -6.79 -9.87
CA ARG A 58 -6.83 -6.23 -11.05
C ARG A 58 -8.30 -6.66 -11.12
N MET A 59 -8.58 -7.95 -10.88
CA MET A 59 -9.95 -8.47 -10.92
C MET A 59 -10.83 -7.86 -9.81
N ILE A 60 -10.32 -7.69 -8.59
CA ILE A 60 -11.04 -7.04 -7.48
C ILE A 60 -11.43 -5.61 -7.85
N ILE A 61 -10.48 -4.84 -8.41
CA ILE A 61 -10.71 -3.44 -8.78
C ILE A 61 -11.68 -3.32 -9.96
N ASN A 62 -11.50 -4.13 -11.01
CA ASN A 62 -12.36 -4.09 -12.20
C ASN A 62 -13.80 -4.51 -11.91
N THR A 63 -14.01 -5.45 -10.98
CA THR A 63 -15.35 -5.89 -10.57
C THR A 63 -16.02 -4.96 -9.56
N LYS A 64 -15.28 -3.96 -9.03
CA LYS A 64 -15.76 -3.07 -7.95
C LYS A 64 -16.37 -3.88 -6.80
N LEU A 65 -15.67 -4.95 -6.40
CA LEU A 65 -16.11 -5.84 -5.32
C LEU A 65 -16.48 -4.99 -4.09
N ASN A 66 -17.72 -5.07 -3.63
CA ASN A 66 -18.23 -4.28 -2.50
C ASN A 66 -18.64 -5.20 -1.34
N ILE A 67 -18.75 -4.63 -0.15
CA ILE A 67 -19.19 -5.30 1.07
C ILE A 67 -20.47 -4.66 1.61
N ASN A 68 -21.44 -5.49 1.99
CA ASN A 68 -22.61 -5.02 2.73
C ASN A 68 -22.32 -5.04 4.23
N ILE A 69 -22.37 -3.89 4.90
CA ILE A 69 -22.12 -3.75 6.35
C ILE A 69 -23.39 -3.42 7.14
N GLN A 70 -24.56 -3.34 6.49
CA GLN A 70 -25.81 -3.05 7.18
C GLN A 70 -26.08 -4.17 8.22
N ALA A 71 -26.05 -3.81 9.51
CA ALA A 71 -26.53 -4.62 10.61
C ALA A 71 -27.99 -4.27 10.85
N ASN A 72 -28.87 -5.26 11.05
CA ASN A 72 -30.30 -4.98 11.14
C ASN A 72 -30.69 -4.26 12.44
N ASN A 73 -29.83 -4.28 13.47
CA ASN A 73 -29.96 -3.47 14.68
C ASN A 73 -28.58 -3.35 15.36
N GLU A 74 -28.37 -2.21 16.02
CA GLU A 74 -27.18 -1.82 16.83
C GLU A 74 -25.98 -1.22 16.07
N THR A 75 -25.76 0.07 16.36
CA THR A 75 -24.62 0.89 15.92
C THR A 75 -23.26 0.42 16.48
N ASP A 76 -23.24 -0.58 17.36
CA ASP A 76 -22.07 -0.98 18.15
C ASP A 76 -21.48 -2.34 17.75
N ASN A 77 -21.81 -2.88 16.57
CA ASN A 77 -21.20 -4.13 16.12
C ASN A 77 -19.72 -3.93 15.70
N LEU A 78 -18.80 -4.10 16.66
CA LEU A 78 -17.36 -3.98 16.45
C LEU A 78 -16.82 -4.89 15.35
N ILE A 79 -17.40 -6.09 15.16
CA ILE A 79 -16.98 -7.02 14.10
C ILE A 79 -17.40 -6.50 12.72
N ALA A 80 -18.55 -5.85 12.62
CA ALA A 80 -19.00 -5.19 11.39
C ALA A 80 -18.06 -4.03 11.02
N GLN A 81 -17.68 -3.20 12.01
CA GLN A 81 -16.70 -2.13 11.83
C GLN A 81 -15.33 -2.67 11.41
N LEU A 82 -14.92 -3.82 11.96
CA LEU A 82 -13.66 -4.48 11.60
C LEU A 82 -13.71 -4.99 10.17
N CYS A 83 -14.83 -5.60 9.76
CA CYS A 83 -15.04 -6.03 8.38
C CYS A 83 -14.93 -4.86 7.41
N GLN A 84 -15.57 -3.73 7.69
CA GLN A 84 -15.48 -2.53 6.84
C GLN A 84 -14.04 -2.01 6.75
N SER A 85 -13.38 -1.87 7.89
CA SER A 85 -12.02 -1.34 7.94
C SER A 85 -11.04 -2.24 7.21
N TYR A 86 -11.16 -3.55 7.38
CA TYR A 86 -10.29 -4.53 6.73
C TYR A 86 -10.57 -4.68 5.24
N TYR A 87 -11.84 -4.60 4.83
CA TYR A 87 -12.21 -4.49 3.43
C TYR A 87 -11.58 -3.25 2.78
N CYS A 88 -11.67 -2.07 3.41
CA CYS A 88 -11.04 -0.85 2.90
C CYS A 88 -9.52 -1.02 2.75
N TYR A 89 -8.87 -1.64 3.73
CA TYR A 89 -7.43 -1.95 3.69
C TYR A 89 -7.07 -2.83 2.49
N ILE A 90 -7.78 -3.95 2.31
CA ILE A 90 -7.58 -4.91 1.21
C ILE A 90 -7.84 -4.26 -0.16
N TYR A 91 -8.93 -3.51 -0.27
CA TYR A 91 -9.29 -2.83 -1.52
C TYR A 91 -8.21 -1.81 -1.92
N LYS A 92 -7.67 -1.07 -0.94
CA LYS A 92 -6.59 -0.12 -1.18
C LYS A 92 -5.28 -0.82 -1.58
N LEU A 93 -4.95 -1.94 -0.93
CA LEU A 93 -3.79 -2.76 -1.27
C LEU A 93 -3.88 -3.31 -2.71
N ALA A 94 -5.07 -3.79 -3.10
CA ALA A 94 -5.33 -4.23 -4.46
C ALA A 94 -5.20 -3.08 -5.47
N SER A 95 -5.77 -1.91 -5.17
CA SER A 95 -5.66 -0.73 -6.02
C SER A 95 -4.21 -0.30 -6.25
N GLN A 96 -3.40 -0.27 -5.20
CA GLN A 96 -1.97 0.06 -5.30
C GLN A 96 -1.22 -0.97 -6.14
N THR A 97 -1.47 -2.26 -5.89
CA THR A 97 -0.88 -3.35 -6.68
C THR A 97 -1.21 -3.23 -8.17
N THR A 98 -2.46 -2.88 -8.51
CA THR A 98 -2.89 -2.68 -9.89
C THR A 98 -2.18 -1.47 -10.51
N LEU A 99 -2.16 -0.32 -9.82
CA LEU A 99 -1.50 0.90 -10.30
C LEU A 99 0.00 0.69 -10.56
N LEU A 100 0.70 0.00 -9.65
CA LEU A 100 2.13 -0.31 -9.80
C LEU A 100 2.43 -1.22 -11.00
N ASN A 101 1.48 -2.07 -11.39
CA ASN A 101 1.65 -3.03 -12.48
C ASN A 101 1.13 -2.53 -13.83
N GLU A 102 0.21 -1.56 -13.86
CA GLU A 102 -0.45 -1.09 -15.08
C GLU A 102 0.15 0.19 -15.66
N ASP A 103 0.76 1.08 -14.86
CA ASP A 103 1.34 2.31 -15.39
C ASP A 103 2.48 2.85 -14.52
N PHE A 104 3.73 2.56 -14.90
CA PHE A 104 4.87 3.47 -14.65
C PHE A 104 5.84 3.42 -15.83
N GLY A 105 5.43 4.06 -16.93
CA GLY A 105 6.31 4.43 -18.04
C GLY A 105 7.28 5.59 -17.72
N LYS A 106 7.28 6.14 -16.50
CA LYS A 106 8.24 7.17 -16.06
C LYS A 106 8.63 6.95 -14.58
N PRO A 107 9.76 6.27 -14.29
CA PRO A 107 10.13 5.87 -12.93
C PRO A 107 10.81 6.96 -12.08
N GLN A 108 11.02 8.17 -12.59
CA GLN A 108 12.03 9.07 -12.00
C GLN A 108 11.49 10.20 -11.11
N ASP A 109 10.18 10.51 -11.16
CA ASP A 109 9.62 11.66 -10.41
C ASP A 109 8.43 11.33 -9.50
N ASP A 110 7.89 10.10 -9.52
CA ASP A 110 6.63 9.87 -8.79
C ASP A 110 6.83 9.50 -7.32
N LEU A 111 7.15 10.52 -6.52
CA LEU A 111 7.17 10.41 -5.06
C LEU A 111 5.78 10.06 -4.48
N MET A 112 4.68 10.15 -5.26
CA MET A 112 3.33 9.82 -4.79
C MET A 112 3.19 8.35 -4.40
N ILE A 113 4.01 7.46 -4.96
CA ILE A 113 4.04 6.05 -4.54
C ILE A 113 4.27 5.93 -3.02
N TYR A 114 5.20 6.70 -2.46
CA TYR A 114 5.53 6.62 -1.04
C TYR A 114 4.42 7.19 -0.16
N PHE A 115 3.74 8.25 -0.61
CA PHE A 115 2.56 8.79 0.09
C PHE A 115 1.39 7.81 0.05
N ALA A 116 1.16 7.14 -1.09
CA ALA A 116 0.15 6.11 -1.20
C ALA A 116 0.44 4.93 -0.27
N LEU A 117 1.69 4.45 -0.27
CA LEU A 117 2.15 3.37 0.61
C LEU A 117 2.09 3.76 2.09
N SER A 118 2.46 4.99 2.46
CA SER A 118 2.31 5.48 3.84
C SER A 118 0.83 5.50 4.28
N ASN A 119 -0.07 5.91 3.38
CA ASN A 119 -1.50 5.87 3.65
C ASN A 119 -2.02 4.43 3.86
N GLN A 120 -1.48 3.44 3.14
CA GLN A 120 -1.77 2.02 3.39
C GLN A 120 -1.39 1.63 4.82
N CYS A 121 -0.21 2.03 5.28
CA CYS A 121 0.21 1.83 6.67
C CYS A 121 -0.75 2.51 7.65
N TYR A 122 -1.19 3.74 7.39
CA TYR A 122 -2.13 4.44 8.28
C TYR A 122 -3.47 3.75 8.41
N ILE A 123 -4.04 3.24 7.31
CA ILE A 123 -5.29 2.47 7.36
C ILE A 123 -5.09 1.23 8.26
N GLY A 124 -3.99 0.52 8.05
CA GLY A 124 -3.63 -0.65 8.84
C GLY A 124 -3.42 -0.38 10.34
N ILE A 125 -2.69 0.68 10.66
CA ILE A 125 -2.46 1.13 12.05
C ILE A 125 -3.76 1.61 12.69
N ASN A 126 -4.66 2.25 11.96
CA ASN A 126 -5.94 2.72 12.52
C ASN A 126 -6.86 1.54 12.90
N MET A 127 -6.81 0.42 12.16
CA MET A 127 -7.56 -0.80 12.52
C MET A 127 -7.13 -1.37 13.88
N GLN A 128 -5.91 -1.08 14.31
CA GLN A 128 -5.35 -1.59 15.56
C GLN A 128 -6.19 -1.25 16.79
N ARG A 129 -6.68 0.00 16.91
CA ARG A 129 -7.49 0.43 18.06
C ARG A 129 -8.76 -0.39 18.18
N LEU A 130 -9.40 -0.68 17.05
CA LEU A 130 -10.61 -1.51 17.00
C LEU A 130 -10.28 -2.96 17.37
N LEU A 131 -9.16 -3.50 16.89
CA LEU A 131 -8.68 -4.84 17.23
C LEU A 131 -8.36 -4.95 18.73
N GLU A 132 -7.72 -3.95 19.32
CA GLU A 132 -7.46 -3.87 20.77
C GLU A 132 -8.76 -3.97 21.57
N THR A 133 -9.78 -3.19 21.20
CA THR A 133 -11.10 -3.24 21.86
C THR A 133 -11.73 -4.62 21.75
N ILE A 134 -11.73 -5.23 20.56
CA ILE A 134 -12.33 -6.55 20.33
C ILE A 134 -11.60 -7.63 21.14
N ILE A 135 -10.26 -7.64 21.13
CA ILE A 135 -9.45 -8.64 21.83
C ILE A 135 -9.61 -8.54 23.34
N ASN A 136 -9.72 -7.33 23.88
CA ASN A 136 -9.92 -7.14 25.32
C ASN A 136 -11.33 -7.56 25.78
N GLN A 137 -12.33 -7.52 24.89
CA GLN A 137 -13.73 -7.83 25.21
C GLN A 137 -14.14 -9.27 24.90
N GLN A 138 -13.39 -9.99 24.04
CA GLN A 138 -13.80 -11.29 23.52
C GLN A 138 -12.72 -12.37 23.75
N VAL A 139 -13.17 -13.63 23.72
CA VAL A 139 -12.27 -14.81 23.74
C VAL A 139 -11.34 -14.75 22.51
N PRO A 140 -10.07 -15.15 22.64
CA PRO A 140 -9.13 -15.21 21.52
C PRO A 140 -9.73 -15.91 20.29
N ASN A 141 -9.62 -15.28 19.13
CA ASN A 141 -10.19 -15.76 17.88
C ASN A 141 -9.09 -15.91 16.80
N ASP A 142 -8.98 -17.10 16.23
CA ASP A 142 -7.94 -17.41 15.24
C ASP A 142 -8.01 -16.53 13.99
N ILE A 143 -9.21 -16.12 13.57
CA ILE A 143 -9.39 -15.26 12.37
C ILE A 143 -8.80 -13.88 12.64
N ILE A 144 -9.00 -13.35 13.85
CA ILE A 144 -8.41 -12.08 14.29
C ILE A 144 -6.90 -12.21 14.35
N ALA A 145 -6.37 -13.30 14.90
CA ALA A 145 -4.92 -13.54 14.96
C ALA A 145 -4.30 -13.59 13.55
N GLN A 146 -4.95 -14.25 12.58
CA GLN A 146 -4.49 -14.25 11.18
C GLN A 146 -4.56 -12.86 10.55
N LEU A 147 -5.65 -12.12 10.76
CA LEU A 147 -5.81 -10.75 10.26
C LEU A 147 -4.67 -9.85 10.76
N VAL A 148 -4.42 -9.87 12.07
CA VAL A 148 -3.32 -9.12 12.70
C VAL A 148 -1.99 -9.52 12.08
N LYS A 149 -1.76 -10.83 11.90
CA LYS A 149 -0.52 -11.34 11.31
C LYS A 149 -0.25 -10.85 9.89
N PHE A 150 -1.23 -10.97 9.00
CA PHE A 150 -1.03 -10.50 7.62
C PHE A 150 -0.86 -8.98 7.56
N THR A 151 -1.67 -8.25 8.33
CA THR A 151 -1.56 -6.78 8.43
C THR A 151 -0.20 -6.34 8.97
N TYR A 152 0.34 -7.06 9.96
CA TYR A 152 1.67 -6.81 10.51
C TYR A 152 2.78 -6.94 9.47
N PHE A 153 2.85 -8.08 8.76
CA PHE A 153 3.90 -8.31 7.78
C PHE A 153 3.80 -7.33 6.60
N ASP A 154 2.60 -7.07 6.11
CA ASP A 154 2.39 -6.12 5.01
C ASP A 154 2.84 -4.69 5.39
N ILE A 155 2.39 -4.17 6.54
CA ILE A 155 2.76 -2.83 7.01
C ILE A 155 4.27 -2.75 7.26
N GLN A 156 4.86 -3.80 7.84
CA GLN A 156 6.29 -3.86 8.09
C GLN A 156 7.10 -3.79 6.79
N ASP A 157 6.72 -4.59 5.79
CA ASP A 157 7.41 -4.63 4.50
C ASP A 157 7.28 -3.29 3.76
N ILE A 158 6.08 -2.71 3.75
CA ILE A 158 5.82 -1.39 3.16
C ILE A 158 6.66 -0.31 3.85
N TYR A 159 6.69 -0.31 5.19
CA TYR A 159 7.47 0.65 5.96
C TYR A 159 8.97 0.54 5.66
N ILE A 160 9.51 -0.68 5.66
CA ILE A 160 10.94 -0.91 5.36
C ILE A 160 11.27 -0.45 3.94
N PHE A 161 10.38 -0.72 2.97
CA PHE A 161 10.54 -0.27 1.60
C PHE A 161 10.63 1.25 1.52
N ILE A 162 9.64 1.98 2.09
CA ILE A 162 9.63 3.45 2.13
C ILE A 162 10.93 3.96 2.74
N LEU A 163 11.32 3.45 3.92
CA LEU A 163 12.48 4.00 4.62
C LEU A 163 13.79 3.81 3.84
N LYS A 164 14.01 2.61 3.29
CA LYS A 164 15.24 2.31 2.55
C LYS A 164 15.34 3.15 1.28
N ASP A 165 14.24 3.26 0.56
CA ASP A 165 14.23 3.91 -0.74
C ASP A 165 14.29 5.43 -0.62
N VAL A 166 13.53 6.02 0.32
CA VAL A 166 13.60 7.46 0.60
C VAL A 166 14.98 7.86 1.12
N LYS A 167 15.61 7.06 1.98
CA LYS A 167 17.00 7.30 2.41
C LYS A 167 17.95 7.31 1.21
N TYR A 168 17.82 6.33 0.33
CA TYR A 168 18.65 6.24 -0.87
C TYR A 168 18.45 7.44 -1.80
N LEU A 169 17.21 7.85 -2.03
CA LEU A 169 16.88 9.04 -2.82
C LEU A 169 17.53 10.31 -2.26
N ILE A 170 17.40 10.54 -0.95
CA ILE A 170 17.96 11.73 -0.29
C ILE A 170 19.50 11.70 -0.28
N GLU A 171 20.12 10.58 0.05
CA GLU A 171 21.59 10.51 0.25
C GLU A 171 22.40 10.30 -1.03
N LYS A 172 21.83 9.62 -2.03
CA LYS A 172 22.58 9.16 -3.21
C LYS A 172 22.15 9.83 -4.50
N ASN A 173 20.92 10.33 -4.57
CA ASN A 173 20.33 10.85 -5.80
C ASN A 173 19.57 12.18 -5.61
N PRO A 174 20.13 13.19 -4.89
CA PRO A 174 19.41 14.44 -4.61
C PRO A 174 19.08 15.24 -5.90
N ASN A 175 19.85 15.03 -6.98
CA ASN A 175 19.67 15.72 -8.26
C ASN A 175 18.62 15.07 -9.17
N LEU A 176 18.19 13.84 -8.87
CA LEU A 176 17.10 13.16 -9.60
C LEU A 176 15.73 13.72 -9.24
N ILE A 177 15.63 14.44 -8.11
CA ILE A 177 14.38 15.01 -7.64
C ILE A 177 14.33 16.47 -8.04
N SER A 178 13.61 16.73 -9.12
CA SER A 178 13.33 18.07 -9.63
C SER A 178 12.60 18.94 -8.60
N ASN A 179 11.76 18.33 -7.75
CA ASN A 179 10.96 19.00 -6.73
C ASN A 179 11.47 18.76 -5.29
N LYS A 180 12.43 19.58 -4.85
CA LYS A 180 13.00 19.52 -3.48
C LYS A 180 11.96 19.71 -2.36
N GLN A 181 10.85 20.39 -2.63
CA GLN A 181 9.78 20.58 -1.64
C GLN A 181 9.02 19.28 -1.36
N GLN A 182 8.67 18.53 -2.40
CA GLN A 182 8.03 17.22 -2.24
C GLN A 182 8.93 16.23 -1.51
N LEU A 183 10.25 16.30 -1.71
CA LEU A 183 11.21 15.47 -0.96
C LEU A 183 11.21 15.80 0.55
N LEU A 184 11.11 17.08 0.90
CA LEU A 184 11.03 17.50 2.30
C LEU A 184 9.70 17.06 2.94
N GLU A 185 8.60 17.16 2.21
CA GLU A 185 7.30 16.66 2.64
C GLU A 185 7.33 15.14 2.84
N LEU A 186 7.97 14.41 1.94
CA LEU A 186 8.15 12.97 2.07
C LEU A 186 9.03 12.60 3.27
N TYR A 187 10.07 13.38 3.55
CA TYR A 187 10.89 13.17 4.75
C TYR A 187 10.08 13.38 6.04
N LYS A 188 9.28 14.45 6.11
CA LYS A 188 8.36 14.69 7.25
C LYS A 188 7.34 13.55 7.39
N GLU A 189 6.84 13.05 6.26
CA GLU A 189 5.92 11.92 6.24
C GLU A 189 6.59 10.64 6.78
N CYS A 190 7.84 10.38 6.44
CA CYS A 190 8.61 9.27 7.02
C CYS A 190 8.78 9.41 8.54
N GLN A 191 9.01 10.62 9.06
CA GLN A 191 9.09 10.87 10.50
C GLN A 191 7.75 10.61 11.21
N SER A 192 6.65 11.08 10.62
CA SER A 192 5.29 10.82 11.11
C SER A 192 4.98 9.31 11.13
N LEU A 193 5.29 8.63 10.03
CA LEU A 193 5.10 7.19 9.90
C LEU A 193 5.93 6.41 10.92
N GLN A 194 7.19 6.80 11.15
CA GLN A 194 8.06 6.19 12.16
C GLN A 194 7.46 6.27 13.56
N ALA A 195 6.89 7.42 13.95
CA ALA A 195 6.26 7.58 15.26
C ALA A 195 5.04 6.66 15.42
N LYS A 196 4.19 6.54 14.38
CA LYS A 196 3.02 5.65 14.40
C LYS A 196 3.42 4.17 14.37
N MET A 197 4.46 3.81 13.62
CA MET A 197 4.97 2.45 13.58
C MET A 197 5.46 1.98 14.95
N LEU A 198 6.08 2.85 15.76
CA LEU A 198 6.44 2.51 17.13
C LEU A 198 5.24 2.10 17.98
N ILE A 199 4.10 2.79 17.83
CA ILE A 199 2.84 2.44 18.50
C ILE A 199 2.33 1.09 17.98
N PHE A 200 2.42 0.88 16.66
CA PHE A 200 2.04 -0.38 16.02
C PHE A 200 2.81 -1.59 16.52
N TYR A 201 4.14 -1.50 16.63
CA TYR A 201 4.94 -2.60 17.16
C TYR A 201 4.66 -2.89 18.64
N LYS A 202 4.38 -1.86 19.45
CA LYS A 202 4.04 -2.05 20.87
C LYS A 202 2.78 -2.90 21.05
N PHE A 203 1.74 -2.64 20.27
CA PHE A 203 0.52 -3.47 20.30
C PHE A 203 0.78 -4.90 19.85
N ASN A 204 1.52 -5.09 18.75
CA ASN A 204 1.72 -6.42 18.22
C ASN A 204 2.51 -7.33 19.18
N ARG A 205 3.31 -6.79 20.12
CA ARG A 205 3.95 -7.58 21.19
C ARG A 205 2.97 -8.31 22.11
N ILE A 206 1.69 -7.95 22.12
CA ILE A 206 0.66 -8.69 22.86
C ILE A 206 0.52 -10.12 22.30
N PHE A 207 0.84 -10.34 21.03
CA PHE A 207 0.75 -11.67 20.42
C PHE A 207 2.08 -12.43 20.54
N PRO A 208 2.06 -13.69 21.00
CA PRO A 208 3.27 -14.50 21.18
C PRO A 208 4.14 -14.61 19.93
N HIS A 209 3.51 -14.59 18.75
CA HIS A 209 4.18 -14.73 17.45
C HIS A 209 5.03 -13.51 17.03
N PHE A 210 4.86 -12.34 17.69
CA PHE A 210 5.60 -11.11 17.35
C PHE A 210 6.61 -10.67 18.41
N ASN A 211 6.76 -11.43 19.51
CA ASN A 211 7.56 -11.03 20.68
C ASN A 211 9.07 -10.80 20.41
N GLN A 212 9.57 -11.05 19.20
CA GLN A 212 11.01 -11.10 18.93
C GLN A 212 11.51 -10.21 17.78
N ILE A 213 10.64 -9.49 17.05
CA ILE A 213 11.07 -8.78 15.83
C ILE A 213 10.65 -7.30 15.90
N MET A 214 11.60 -6.45 16.30
CA MET A 214 11.50 -5.00 16.08
C MET A 214 12.52 -4.67 14.98
N PRO A 215 12.09 -4.36 13.74
CA PRO A 215 13.03 -4.00 12.68
C PRO A 215 13.77 -2.69 13.02
N PRO A 216 14.83 -2.29 12.32
CA PRO A 216 15.48 -1.00 12.57
C PRO A 216 14.48 0.17 12.37
N HIS A 217 14.33 1.01 13.40
CA HIS A 217 13.26 2.01 13.47
C HIS A 217 13.63 3.39 12.99
N SER A 218 14.90 3.73 12.85
CA SER A 218 15.33 5.10 12.58
C SER A 218 16.14 5.21 11.31
N ILE A 219 15.80 6.22 10.50
CA ILE A 219 16.69 6.74 9.49
C ILE A 219 17.51 7.85 10.15
N GLN A 220 18.80 7.61 10.37
CA GLN A 220 19.75 8.71 10.58
C GLN A 220 20.14 9.26 9.21
N ILE A 221 19.52 10.37 8.79
CA ILE A 221 19.97 11.15 7.63
C ILE A 221 21.04 12.13 8.10
N LYS A 222 22.13 12.26 7.36
CA LYS A 222 23.19 13.25 7.66
C LYS A 222 22.61 14.67 7.58
N TYR A 223 22.74 15.43 8.68
CA TYR A 223 22.27 16.82 8.76
C TYR A 223 22.78 17.72 7.63
N SER A 224 24.01 17.49 7.14
CA SER A 224 24.59 18.24 6.03
C SER A 224 23.78 18.13 4.73
N VAL A 225 23.11 17.00 4.50
CA VAL A 225 22.31 16.75 3.29
C VAL A 225 20.96 17.49 3.38
N LEU A 226 20.33 17.48 4.56
CA LEU A 226 19.11 18.23 4.82
C LEU A 226 19.33 19.74 4.73
N ASN A 227 20.46 20.24 5.26
CA ASN A 227 20.77 21.66 5.24
C ASN A 227 21.04 22.18 3.82
N SER A 228 21.67 21.40 2.93
CA SER A 228 21.85 21.80 1.52
C SER A 228 20.52 22.01 0.77
N VAL A 229 19.44 21.34 1.18
CA VAL A 229 18.10 21.54 0.61
C VAL A 229 17.43 22.81 1.17
N ILE A 230 17.74 23.17 2.41
CA ILE A 230 17.20 24.36 3.09
C ILE A 230 17.97 25.62 2.69
N GLU A 231 19.28 25.54 2.50
CA GLU A 231 20.15 26.70 2.18
C GLU A 231 19.93 27.25 0.77
N ASP A 232 19.53 26.40 -0.19
CA ASP A 232 19.10 26.85 -1.53
C ASP A 232 17.89 27.81 -1.51
N LYS A 233 17.09 27.83 -0.42
CA LYS A 233 16.02 28.83 -0.23
C LYS A 233 16.54 30.27 -0.17
N LYS A 234 17.80 30.48 0.22
CA LYS A 234 18.36 31.84 0.33
C LYS A 234 18.81 32.41 -1.01
N ILE A 235 18.98 31.56 -2.04
CA ILE A 235 19.50 31.99 -3.35
C ILE A 235 18.38 32.24 -4.36
N GLN A 236 17.18 31.67 -4.16
CA GLN A 236 15.99 31.96 -4.99
C GLN A 236 15.05 32.98 -4.32
N ALA A 237 15.56 34.19 -4.07
CA ALA A 237 14.70 35.35 -3.88
C ALA A 237 14.14 35.76 -5.26
N VAL A 238 12.86 35.50 -5.46
CA VAL A 238 12.05 35.79 -6.64
C VAL A 238 12.10 37.30 -7.00
N PRO A 239 12.31 37.69 -8.27
CA PRO A 239 12.04 39.05 -8.73
C PRO A 239 10.53 39.33 -8.70
N ARG A 240 10.16 40.50 -8.18
CA ARG A 240 8.77 40.94 -7.92
C ARG A 240 7.81 40.75 -9.13
N SER A 241 6.72 40.02 -8.85
CA SER A 241 5.33 40.08 -9.37
C SER A 241 4.99 40.85 -10.65
N ASN A 242 4.13 40.23 -11.48
CA ASN A 242 2.98 40.87 -12.15
C ASN A 242 1.79 39.88 -12.25
N PRO A 243 0.53 40.38 -12.41
CA PRO A 243 -0.67 39.79 -11.81
C PRO A 243 -1.29 38.62 -12.61
N HIS A 244 -2.10 37.85 -11.89
CA HIS A 244 -2.81 36.62 -12.28
C HIS A 244 -3.39 36.59 -13.71
N GLU A 245 -2.99 35.57 -14.47
CA GLU A 245 -3.81 34.98 -15.53
C GLU A 245 -4.36 33.63 -15.06
N ILE A 246 -5.68 33.53 -15.03
CA ILE A 246 -6.42 32.29 -14.77
C ILE A 246 -6.15 31.35 -15.96
N ARG A 247 -5.47 30.22 -15.74
CA ARG A 247 -5.28 29.19 -16.77
C ARG A 247 -6.41 28.16 -16.73
N GLU A 248 -7.10 28.02 -17.85
CA GLU A 248 -8.05 26.93 -18.15
C GLU A 248 -7.35 25.55 -18.16
N PRO A 249 -8.08 24.45 -17.89
CA PRO A 249 -7.51 23.10 -17.86
C PRO A 249 -7.10 22.63 -19.27
N LEU A 250 -5.86 22.18 -19.40
CA LEU A 250 -5.29 21.69 -20.66
C LEU A 250 -5.96 20.39 -21.12
N SER A 251 -6.66 20.49 -22.25
CA SER A 251 -7.19 19.40 -23.07
C SER A 251 -6.07 18.54 -23.67
N VAL A 252 -6.29 17.22 -23.64
CA VAL A 252 -5.38 16.18 -24.14
C VAL A 252 -5.38 16.15 -25.67
N LYS A 253 -4.27 16.49 -26.31
CA LYS A 253 -4.01 16.12 -27.71
C LYS A 253 -2.55 15.74 -27.97
N ASN A 254 -2.45 14.61 -28.67
CA ASN A 254 -1.39 14.14 -29.56
C ASN A 254 -0.27 13.26 -29.00
N SER A 255 -0.50 11.98 -29.26
CA SER A 255 0.36 10.87 -29.62
C SER A 255 1.55 11.17 -30.56
N GLN A 256 2.48 10.21 -30.53
CA GLN A 256 3.56 9.88 -31.48
C GLN A 256 4.98 10.33 -31.11
N ALA A 257 5.72 9.43 -30.43
CA ALA A 257 7.17 9.31 -30.60
C ALA A 257 7.60 7.86 -30.33
N LYS A 258 8.47 7.33 -31.21
CA LYS A 258 8.94 5.93 -31.25
C LYS A 258 9.91 5.62 -30.11
N PHE A 259 9.88 4.37 -29.65
CA PHE A 259 10.69 3.80 -28.59
C PHE A 259 12.18 3.71 -28.97
N HIS A 260 13.05 4.09 -28.05
CA HIS A 260 14.43 3.61 -27.98
C HIS A 260 14.57 2.76 -26.72
N ASP A 261 14.84 1.47 -26.91
CA ASP A 261 15.11 0.52 -25.83
C ASP A 261 16.49 0.79 -25.22
N TYR A 262 16.53 1.05 -23.91
CA TYR A 262 17.75 0.99 -23.11
C TYR A 262 17.56 -0.01 -21.95
N PRO A 263 18.55 -0.89 -21.69
CA PRO A 263 18.43 -1.95 -20.69
C PRO A 263 18.50 -1.39 -19.26
N ARG A 264 17.57 -1.83 -18.39
CA ARG A 264 17.56 -1.48 -16.94
C ARG A 264 18.72 -2.18 -16.20
N PRO A 265 19.27 -1.60 -15.11
CA PRO A 265 20.48 -2.09 -14.46
C PRO A 265 20.31 -3.35 -13.58
N PHE A 266 19.10 -3.90 -13.43
CA PHE A 266 18.87 -5.10 -12.61
C PHE A 266 17.88 -6.05 -13.28
N SER A 267 18.23 -6.52 -14.48
CA SER A 267 17.73 -7.80 -14.97
C SER A 267 18.57 -8.92 -14.34
N PRO A 268 17.96 -10.02 -13.86
CA PRO A 268 18.73 -11.17 -13.38
C PRO A 268 19.63 -11.68 -14.50
N LYS A 269 20.93 -11.82 -14.23
CA LYS A 269 21.89 -12.40 -15.17
C LYS A 269 21.36 -13.77 -15.61
N GLN A 270 21.01 -13.91 -16.88
CA GLN A 270 20.86 -15.22 -17.48
C GLN A 270 22.23 -15.91 -17.36
N LYS A 271 22.26 -17.06 -16.68
CA LYS A 271 23.40 -17.95 -16.72
C LYS A 271 23.51 -18.47 -18.15
N GLN A 272 24.59 -18.10 -18.84
CA GLN A 272 25.25 -18.95 -19.81
C GLN A 272 26.48 -19.54 -19.15
#